data_AF-A0A068Z738-F1
#
_entry.id   AF-A0A068Z738-F1
#
_cell.length_a   1.000
_cell.length_b   1.000
_cell.length_c   1.000
_cell.angle_alpha   90.00
_cell.angle_beta   90.00
_cell.angle_gamma   90.00
#
_symmetry.space_group_name_H-M   'P 1'
#
loop_
_entity.id
_entity.type
_entity.pdbx_description
1 polymer ?
#
loop_
_entity_poly.entity_id
_entity_poly.type
_entity_poly.pdbx_seq_one_letter_code
_entity_poly.pdbx_strand_id
1 'polypeptide(L)'
;MPEEKKVSKDSDDLSLLLDDELKNLSDVGATLGYGRTRFYQWCRGRGLLTPMNTPSIEMISAGYMVTALSDTGYPRVYVTHDGVNYVGNLFETDIQKGMIKL
;
A
#
# COMPACT_ATOMS: atom_id res chain seq x y z
N MET A 1 -30.50 -3.58 -38.45
CA MET A 1 -29.81 -4.34 -37.38
C MET A 1 -29.13 -3.32 -36.48
N PRO A 2 -29.31 -3.39 -35.15
CA PRO A 2 -28.93 -2.31 -34.24
C PRO A 2 -27.42 -2.29 -33.97
N GLU A 3 -26.93 -1.09 -33.71
CA GLU A 3 -25.54 -0.74 -33.40
C GLU A 3 -25.04 -1.42 -32.12
N GLU A 4 -23.93 -2.15 -32.21
CA GLU A 4 -23.16 -2.54 -31.04
C GLU A 4 -22.44 -1.31 -30.48
N LYS A 5 -22.97 -0.80 -29.36
CA LYS A 5 -22.31 0.19 -28.51
C LYS A 5 -20.93 -0.33 -28.10
N LYS A 6 -19.88 0.31 -28.60
CA LYS A 6 -18.53 0.24 -28.03
C LYS A 6 -18.59 0.71 -26.56
N VAL A 7 -18.37 -0.22 -25.64
CA VAL A 7 -18.27 0.07 -24.21
C VAL A 7 -16.85 0.46 -23.85
N SER A 8 -16.79 1.64 -23.23
CA SER A 8 -15.83 2.22 -22.27
C SER A 8 -14.33 2.12 -22.52
N LYS A 9 -13.82 3.32 -22.80
CA LYS A 9 -12.45 3.78 -22.64
C LYS A 9 -12.36 4.43 -21.24
N ASP A 10 -12.26 3.61 -20.19
CA ASP A 10 -12.22 4.08 -18.78
C ASP A 10 -11.06 3.47 -17.96
N SER A 11 -10.09 2.78 -18.58
CA SER A 11 -8.94 2.23 -17.85
C SER A 11 -7.80 3.21 -17.69
N ASP A 12 -7.62 4.14 -18.63
CA ASP A 12 -6.43 4.99 -18.69
C ASP A 12 -6.55 6.25 -17.81
N ASP A 13 -7.77 6.70 -17.50
CA ASP A 13 -8.00 7.89 -16.66
C ASP A 13 -7.86 7.59 -15.16
N LEU A 14 -8.11 6.34 -14.74
CA LEU A 14 -7.92 5.92 -13.34
C LEU A 14 -6.44 5.79 -12.96
N SER A 15 -5.57 5.47 -13.93
CA SER A 15 -4.12 5.39 -13.68
C SER A 15 -3.51 6.76 -13.37
N LEU A 16 -4.02 7.85 -13.92
CA LEU A 16 -3.47 9.20 -13.72
C LEU A 16 -3.93 9.89 -12.43
N LEU A 17 -4.99 9.40 -11.77
CA LEU A 17 -5.44 9.92 -10.47
C LEU A 17 -4.84 9.17 -9.28
N LEU A 18 -4.24 7.99 -9.50
CA LEU A 18 -3.70 7.14 -8.44
C LEU A 18 -2.24 7.45 -8.08
N ASP A 19 -1.48 8.09 -8.98
CA ASP A 19 -0.02 8.25 -8.82
C ASP A 19 0.39 9.26 -7.74
N ASP A 20 -0.40 10.31 -7.48
CA ASP A 20 -0.10 11.28 -6.41
C ASP A 20 -0.54 10.80 -5.01
N GLU A 21 -1.44 9.80 -4.93
CA GLU A 21 -1.97 9.28 -3.66
C GLU A 21 -1.29 7.99 -3.18
N LEU A 22 -0.71 7.21 -4.10
CA LEU A 22 -0.11 5.91 -3.79
C LEU A 22 1.37 6.02 -3.45
N LYS A 23 1.72 5.75 -2.19
CA LYS A 23 3.12 5.66 -1.76
C LYS A 23 3.58 4.23 -1.70
N ASN A 24 4.79 3.95 -2.14
CA ASN A 24 5.37 2.63 -1.93
C ASN A 24 5.49 2.36 -0.42
N LEU A 25 5.00 1.21 0.06
CA LEU A 25 5.00 0.87 1.48
C LEU A 25 6.40 0.94 2.08
N SER A 26 7.42 0.56 1.32
CA SER A 26 8.80 0.60 1.80
C SER A 26 9.30 2.03 2.00
N ASP A 27 8.86 2.98 1.16
CA ASP A 27 9.24 4.39 1.28
C ASP A 27 8.58 5.07 2.48
N VAL A 28 7.37 4.66 2.87
CA VAL A 28 6.76 5.11 4.12
C VAL A 28 7.67 4.82 5.31
N GLY A 29 8.24 3.62 5.37
CA GLY A 29 9.20 3.25 6.41
C GLY A 29 10.48 4.10 6.39
N ALA A 30 10.95 4.51 5.20
CA ALA A 30 12.07 5.42 5.07
C ALA A 30 11.73 6.82 5.58
N THR A 31 10.56 7.35 5.22
CA THR A 31 10.05 8.66 5.69
C THR A 31 9.88 8.71 7.21
N LEU A 32 9.49 7.59 7.82
CA LEU A 32 9.37 7.45 9.28
C LEU A 32 10.72 7.28 10.01
N GLY A 33 11.85 7.23 9.29
CA GLY A 33 13.18 7.02 9.87
C GLY A 33 13.44 5.59 10.35
N TYR A 34 12.51 4.66 10.16
CA TYR A 34 12.65 3.26 10.60
C TYR A 34 13.38 2.37 9.57
N GLY A 35 13.42 2.83 8.33
CA GLY A 35 14.09 2.16 7.21
C GLY A 35 13.17 1.21 6.45
N ARG A 36 13.40 1.13 5.13
CA ARG A 36 12.56 0.40 4.17
C ARG A 36 12.30 -1.06 4.57
N THR A 37 13.37 -1.84 4.77
CA THR A 37 13.27 -3.29 5.03
C THR A 37 12.66 -3.59 6.39
N ARG A 38 13.04 -2.85 7.43
CA ARG A 38 12.55 -3.06 8.81
C ARG A 38 11.05 -2.77 8.89
N PHE A 39 10.60 -1.68 8.28
CA PHE A 39 9.19 -1.33 8.23
C PHE A 39 8.36 -2.38 7.52
N TYR A 40 8.88 -2.90 6.40
CA TYR A 40 8.21 -3.96 5.65
C TYR A 40 8.06 -5.24 6.48
N GLN A 41 9.11 -5.63 7.22
CA GLN A 41 9.06 -6.77 8.14
C GLN A 41 8.10 -6.54 9.30
N TRP A 42 8.06 -5.33 9.86
CA TRP A 42 7.09 -4.97 10.90
C TRP A 42 5.65 -5.07 10.38
N CYS A 43 5.35 -4.53 9.19
CA CYS A 43 4.02 -4.64 8.57
C CYS A 43 3.57 -6.11 8.46
N ARG A 44 4.48 -7.00 8.04
CA ARG A 44 4.23 -8.44 7.99
C ARG A 44 4.03 -9.05 9.38
N GLY A 45 4.88 -8.69 10.36
CA GLY A 45 4.76 -9.16 11.74
C GLY A 45 3.46 -8.69 12.41
N ARG A 46 2.92 -7.54 11.98
CA ARG A 46 1.65 -6.99 12.48
C ARG A 46 0.41 -7.57 11.81
N GLY A 47 0.58 -8.37 10.75
CA GLY A 47 -0.51 -8.98 9.98
C GLY A 47 -1.09 -8.09 8.88
N LEU A 48 -0.47 -6.94 8.59
CA LEU A 48 -0.88 -6.07 7.49
C LEU A 48 -0.53 -6.66 6.13
N LEU A 49 0.52 -7.49 6.10
CA LEU A 49 0.95 -8.24 4.94
C LEU A 49 0.88 -9.74 5.19
N THR A 50 0.57 -10.50 4.15
CA THR A 50 0.70 -11.95 4.14
C THR A 50 2.18 -12.38 4.13
N PRO A 51 2.48 -13.67 4.37
CA PRO A 51 3.84 -14.20 4.21
C PRO A 51 4.45 -13.98 2.83
N MET A 52 3.62 -13.80 1.79
CA MET A 52 4.02 -13.59 0.41
C MET A 52 4.20 -12.11 0.05
N ASN A 53 4.27 -11.20 1.05
CA ASN A 53 4.46 -9.76 0.84
C ASN A 53 3.33 -9.12 0.02
N THR A 54 2.12 -9.66 0.12
CA THR A 54 0.89 -9.04 -0.39
C THR A 54 0.09 -8.45 0.76
N PRO A 55 -0.72 -7.41 0.56
CA PRO A 55 -1.57 -6.88 1.62
C PRO A 55 -2.59 -7.92 2.10
N SER A 56 -2.95 -7.85 3.37
CA SER A 56 -4.02 -8.69 3.91
C SER A 56 -5.38 -8.33 3.28
N ILE A 57 -6.33 -9.27 3.34
CA ILE A 57 -7.69 -9.05 2.82
C ILE A 57 -8.33 -7.83 3.48
N GLU A 58 -8.08 -7.61 4.77
CA GLU A 58 -8.58 -6.45 5.51
C GLU A 58 -8.01 -5.13 4.95
N MET A 59 -6.70 -5.08 4.67
CA MET A 59 -6.06 -3.87 4.12
C MET A 59 -6.55 -3.56 2.69
N ILE A 60 -6.81 -4.60 1.89
CA ILE A 60 -7.36 -4.43 0.53
C ILE A 60 -8.82 -3.98 0.62
N SER A 61 -9.63 -4.67 1.42
CA SER A 61 -11.06 -4.38 1.57
C SER A 61 -11.32 -2.98 2.16
N ALA A 62 -10.41 -2.47 3.00
CA ALA A 62 -10.49 -1.13 3.55
C ALA A 62 -9.94 -0.06 2.59
N GLY A 63 -9.35 -0.44 1.45
CA GLY A 63 -8.73 0.51 0.51
C GLY A 63 -7.45 1.14 1.03
N TYR A 64 -6.76 0.53 2.01
CA TYR A 64 -5.52 1.06 2.57
C TYR A 64 -4.28 0.66 1.78
N MET A 65 -4.31 -0.51 1.15
CA MET A 65 -3.16 -1.05 0.42
C MET A 65 -3.58 -1.74 -0.87
N VAL A 66 -2.72 -1.65 -1.87
CA VAL A 66 -2.88 -2.32 -3.16
C VAL A 66 -1.55 -2.94 -3.60
N THR A 67 -1.62 -4.02 -4.37
CA THR A 67 -0.45 -4.58 -5.06
C THR A 67 -0.47 -4.12 -6.51
N ALA A 68 0.62 -3.52 -6.97
CA ALA A 68 0.82 -3.18 -8.37
C ALA A 68 2.21 -3.62 -8.83
N LEU A 69 2.39 -3.82 -10.12
CA LEU A 69 3.71 -4.12 -10.69
C LEU A 69 4.54 -2.83 -10.71
N SER A 70 5.81 -2.89 -10.28
CA SER A 70 6.76 -1.82 -10.53
C SER A 70 7.16 -1.77 -12.00
N ASP A 71 7.86 -0.71 -12.41
CA ASP A 71 8.40 -0.54 -13.77
C ASP A 71 9.28 -1.72 -14.23
N THR A 72 9.88 -2.41 -13.27
CA THR A 72 10.71 -3.60 -13.46
C THR A 72 9.92 -4.92 -13.47
N GLY A 73 8.59 -4.88 -13.41
CA GLY A 73 7.70 -6.05 -13.44
C GLY A 73 7.58 -6.81 -12.12
N TYR A 74 8.14 -6.30 -11.02
CA TYR A 74 8.04 -6.95 -9.72
C TYR A 74 6.82 -6.44 -8.94
N PRO A 75 6.05 -7.32 -8.28
CA PRO A 75 4.94 -6.88 -7.45
C PRO A 75 5.46 -6.06 -6.27
N ARG A 76 4.86 -4.88 -6.07
CA ARG A 76 5.12 -3.97 -4.96
C ARG A 76 3.81 -3.62 -4.27
N VAL A 77 3.92 -3.38 -2.97
CA VAL A 77 2.80 -2.90 -2.17
C VAL A 77 2.85 -1.39 -2.12
N TYR A 78 1.75 -0.78 -2.50
CA TYR A 78 1.50 0.64 -2.39
C TYR A 78 0.42 0.88 -1.35
N VAL A 79 0.52 2.00 -0.67
CA VAL A 79 -0.44 2.44 0.33
C VAL A 79 -1.13 3.70 -0.18
N THR A 80 -2.44 3.77 0.02
CA THR A 80 -3.23 4.98 -0.23
C THR A 80 -2.94 6.01 0.84
N HIS A 81 -3.39 7.25 0.64
CA HIS A 81 -3.31 8.30 1.65
C HIS A 81 -3.90 7.86 3.01
N ASP A 82 -5.07 7.23 2.99
CA ASP A 82 -5.70 6.72 4.22
C ASP A 82 -4.92 5.54 4.82
N GLY A 83 -4.34 4.70 3.97
CA GLY A 83 -3.43 3.65 4.39
C GLY A 83 -2.17 4.19 5.08
N VAL A 84 -1.60 5.28 4.59
CA VAL A 84 -0.46 5.94 5.26
C VAL A 84 -0.84 6.37 6.67
N ASN A 85 -2.01 7.02 6.85
CA ASN A 85 -2.47 7.46 8.15
C ASN A 85 -2.75 6.28 9.09
N TYR A 86 -3.45 5.25 8.60
CA TYR A 86 -3.75 4.04 9.38
C TYR A 86 -2.47 3.33 9.85
N VAL A 87 -1.56 3.04 8.92
CA VAL A 87 -0.32 2.33 9.23
C VAL A 87 0.61 3.19 10.10
N GLY A 88 0.67 4.50 9.83
CA GLY A 88 1.43 5.46 10.62
C GLY A 88 0.96 5.52 12.06
N ASN A 89 -0.35 5.65 12.30
CA ASN A 89 -0.93 5.66 13.65
C ASN A 89 -0.68 4.34 14.40
N LEU A 90 -0.78 3.22 13.69
CA LEU A 90 -0.50 1.90 14.26
C LEU A 90 0.98 1.77 14.64
N PHE A 91 1.88 2.26 13.78
CA PHE A 91 3.31 2.27 14.00
C PHE A 91 3.70 3.16 15.19
N GLU A 92 3.13 4.36 15.28
CA GLU A 92 3.32 5.27 16.41
C GLU A 92 2.84 4.64 17.73
N THR A 93 1.68 3.98 17.70
CA THR A 93 1.15 3.24 18.85
C THR A 93 2.14 2.16 19.33
N ASP A 94 2.75 1.42 18.41
CA ASP A 94 3.71 0.37 18.75
C ASP A 94 5.05 0.97 19.26
N ILE A 95 5.47 2.16 18.79
CA ILE A 95 6.59 2.91 19.38
C ILE A 95 6.27 3.31 20.82
N GLN A 96 5.10 3.89 21.07
CA GLN A 96 4.68 4.33 22.40
C GLN A 96 4.60 3.16 23.39
N LYS A 97 4.25 1.96 22.91
CA LYS A 97 4.25 0.72 23.69
C LYS A 97 5.65 0.10 23.89
N GLY A 98 6.70 0.69 23.30
CA GLY A 98 8.07 0.17 23.34
C GLY A 98 8.29 -1.09 22.52
N MET A 99 7.35 -1.45 21.64
CA MET A 99 7.45 -2.61 20.75
C MET A 99 8.39 -2.34 19.57
N ILE A 100 8.54 -1.06 19.22
CA ILE A 100 9.44 -0.58 18.16
C ILE A 100 10.42 0.40 18.78
N LYS A 101 11.70 0.25 18.43
CA LYS A 101 12.76 1.21 18.74
C LYS A 101 13.23 1.83 17.43
N LEU A 102 13.19 3.16 17.37
CA LEU A 102 13.74 3.95 16.26
C LEU A 102 15.27 3.98 16.34
#